data_AF-A0A1H3EM33-F1
#
_entry.id   AF-A0A1H3EM33-F1
#
_cell.length_a   1.000
_cell.length_b   1.000
_cell.length_c   1.000
_cell.angle_alpha   90.00
_cell.angle_beta   90.00
_cell.angle_gamma   90.00
#
_symmetry.space_group_name_H-M   'P 1'
#
loop_
_entity.id
_entity.type
_entity.pdbx_description
1 polymer ?
#
loop_
_entity_poly.entity_id
_entity_poly.type
_entity_poly.pdbx_seq_one_letter_code
_entity_poly.pdbx_strand_id
1 'polypeptide(L)'
;MLAHDEPIYDRINTLASREQARQQLAAQVADFERNGGQVQRLDGFQAATPPPPTSWNSSITRQRKIRRQHELLQQVLAEQIREVAITETKIGPFVHTASEVRRKLKARGIKVNTLQIEQIAAKYLIELRDDGRGRV
;
A
#
# COMPACT_ATOMS: atom_id res chain seq x y z
N MET A 1 -13.40 -5.52 8.73
CA MET A 1 -12.07 -5.91 9.25
C MET A 1 -11.01 -5.27 8.39
N LEU A 2 -10.20 -4.42 9.03
CA LEU A 2 -9.26 -3.49 8.45
C LEU A 2 -8.08 -4.22 7.79
N ALA A 3 -7.86 -3.97 6.51
CA ALA A 3 -6.56 -4.19 5.89
C ALA A 3 -5.72 -2.96 6.23
N HIS A 4 -5.03 -3.03 7.36
CA HIS A 4 -3.95 -2.10 7.65
C HIS A 4 -2.87 -2.35 6.60
N ASP A 5 -2.53 -1.31 5.84
CA ASP A 5 -1.17 -1.19 5.33
C ASP A 5 -0.27 -1.22 6.57
N GLU A 6 0.26 -2.39 6.90
CA GLU A 6 1.35 -2.45 7.86
C GLU A 6 2.48 -1.61 7.27
N PRO A 7 2.89 -0.51 7.92
CA PRO A 7 4.03 0.28 7.49
C PRO A 7 5.23 -0.66 7.30
N ILE A 8 6.14 -0.32 6.39
CA ILE A 8 7.37 -1.11 6.17
C ILE A 8 8.11 -1.38 7.50
N TYR A 9 7.97 -0.46 8.46
CA TYR A 9 8.38 -0.61 9.86
C TYR A 9 7.73 -1.79 10.60
N ASP A 10 6.45 -2.09 10.40
CA ASP A 10 5.76 -3.24 11.02
C ASP A 10 6.20 -4.57 10.42
N ARG A 11 6.53 -4.64 9.13
CA ARG A 11 7.14 -5.85 8.55
C ARG A 11 8.56 -6.09 9.06
N ILE A 12 9.36 -5.03 9.20
CA ILE A 12 10.70 -5.14 9.76
C ILE A 12 10.62 -5.47 11.26
N ASN A 13 9.67 -4.89 11.99
CA ASN A 13 9.39 -5.22 13.38
C ASN A 13 8.89 -6.66 13.54
N THR A 14 8.03 -7.16 12.66
CA THR A 14 7.56 -8.55 12.73
C THR A 14 8.63 -9.54 12.31
N LEU A 15 9.49 -9.22 11.35
CA LEU A 15 10.66 -10.06 11.01
C LEU A 15 11.71 -10.05 12.12
N ALA A 16 12.03 -8.88 12.68
CA ALA A 16 12.93 -8.74 13.82
C ALA A 16 12.36 -9.42 15.07
N SER A 17 11.07 -9.28 15.34
CA SER A 17 10.39 -9.96 16.46
C SER A 17 10.36 -11.47 16.25
N ARG A 18 10.21 -11.96 15.01
CA ARG A 18 10.31 -13.39 14.68
C ARG A 18 11.73 -13.91 14.89
N GLU A 19 12.74 -13.12 14.54
CA GLU A 19 14.13 -13.49 14.74
C GLU A 19 14.51 -13.47 16.23
N GLN A 20 14.05 -12.48 16.98
CA GLN A 20 14.17 -12.45 18.44
C GLN A 20 13.47 -13.64 19.10
N ALA A 21 12.24 -13.98 18.67
CA ALA A 21 11.52 -15.15 19.16
C ALA A 21 12.26 -16.46 18.84
N ARG A 22 12.91 -16.56 17.67
CA ARG A 22 13.78 -17.70 17.33
C ARG A 22 15.00 -17.79 18.23
N GLN A 23 15.66 -16.66 18.49
CA GLN A 23 16.84 -16.62 19.35
C GLN A 23 16.48 -16.95 20.80
N GLN A 24 15.35 -16.44 21.31
CA GLN A 24 14.84 -16.78 22.63
C GLN A 24 14.49 -18.26 22.74
N LEU A 25 13.83 -18.83 21.73
CA LEU A 25 13.53 -20.26 21.69
C LEU A 25 14.82 -21.11 21.66
N ALA A 26 15.82 -20.70 20.87
CA ALA A 26 17.11 -21.39 20.82
C ALA A 26 17.84 -21.35 22.17
N ALA A 27 17.80 -20.21 22.87
CA ALA A 27 18.37 -20.07 24.21
C ALA A 27 17.65 -20.98 25.22
N GLN A 28 16.32 -21.02 25.18
CA GLN A 28 15.51 -21.89 26.05
C GLN A 28 15.79 -23.38 25.80
N VAL A 29 15.93 -23.78 24.54
CA VAL A 29 16.30 -25.16 24.18
C VAL A 29 17.71 -25.50 24.68
N ALA A 30 18.68 -24.60 24.50
CA ALA A 30 20.05 -24.80 24.96
C ALA A 30 20.15 -24.88 26.50
N ASP A 31 19.36 -24.10 27.23
CA ASP A 31 19.29 -24.17 28.70
C ASP A 31 18.59 -25.46 29.16
N PHE A 32 17.55 -25.92 28.45
CA PHE A 32 16.88 -27.20 28.73
C PHE A 32 17.82 -28.39 28.53
N GLU A 33 18.60 -28.41 27.45
CA GLU A 33 19.60 -29.44 27.18
C GLU A 33 20.74 -29.41 28.21
N ARG A 34 21.21 -28.22 28.61
CA ARG A 34 22.23 -28.08 29.67
C ARG A 34 21.79 -28.59 31.04
N ASN A 35 20.49 -28.51 31.34
CA ASN A 35 19.91 -29.03 32.58
C ASN A 35 19.55 -30.53 32.51
N GLY A 36 20.03 -31.25 31.48
CA GLY A 36 19.83 -32.69 31.32
C GLY A 36 18.52 -33.09 30.62
N GLY A 37 17.77 -32.13 30.07
CA GLY A 37 16.62 -32.39 29.23
C GLY A 37 17.04 -32.95 27.86
N GLN A 38 16.19 -33.79 27.26
CA GLN A 38 16.42 -34.33 25.92
C GLN A 38 15.29 -33.91 24.98
N VAL A 39 15.64 -33.24 23.88
CA VAL A 39 14.70 -32.92 22.80
C VAL A 39 14.69 -34.09 21.82
N GLN A 40 13.57 -34.81 21.73
CA GLN A 40 13.38 -35.86 20.73
C GLN A 40 12.46 -35.35 19.63
N ARG A 41 12.87 -35.56 18.37
CA ARG A 41 11.94 -35.42 17.23
C ARG A 41 11.05 -36.64 17.23
N LEU A 42 9.74 -36.43 17.35
CA LEU A 42 8.77 -37.51 17.25
C LEU A 42 8.63 -37.93 15.79
N ASP A 43 9.01 -39.18 15.49
CA ASP A 43 8.79 -39.76 14.18
C ASP A 43 7.29 -39.83 13.87
N GLY A 44 6.89 -39.29 12.71
CA GLY A 44 5.49 -39.16 12.30
C GLY A 44 4.84 -37.81 12.64
N PHE A 45 5.47 -36.96 13.45
CA PHE A 45 5.00 -35.59 13.69
C PHE A 45 5.53 -34.66 12.60
N GLN A 46 4.88 -34.67 11.43
CA GLN A 46 5.17 -33.69 10.38
C GLN A 46 4.48 -32.38 10.75
N ALA A 47 5.24 -31.29 10.89
CA ALA A 47 4.66 -29.95 11.03
C ALA A 47 3.65 -29.78 9.89
N ALA A 48 2.38 -29.55 10.23
CA ALA A 48 1.31 -29.50 9.24
C ALA A 48 1.69 -28.50 8.15
N THR A 49 2.00 -29.00 6.96
CA THR A 49 2.20 -28.14 5.79
C THR A 49 0.91 -27.33 5.66
N PRO A 50 0.97 -25.99 5.67
CA PRO A 50 -0.24 -25.19 5.57
C PRO A 50 -1.01 -25.66 4.34
N PRO A 51 -2.32 -25.92 4.46
CA PRO A 51 -3.08 -26.50 3.36
C PRO A 51 -2.93 -25.61 2.12
N PRO A 52 -2.84 -26.21 0.92
CA PRO A 52 -2.76 -25.43 -0.31
C PRO A 52 -3.93 -24.44 -0.35
N PRO A 53 -3.71 -23.21 -0.82
CA PRO A 53 -4.76 -22.20 -0.82
C PRO A 53 -5.97 -22.73 -1.59
N THR A 54 -7.09 -22.90 -0.89
CA THR A 54 -8.37 -23.27 -1.49
C THR A 54 -8.83 -22.17 -2.45
N SER A 55 -9.66 -22.52 -3.44
CA SER A 55 -10.21 -21.58 -4.43
C SER A 55 -10.97 -20.39 -3.82
N TRP A 56 -11.44 -20.51 -2.57
CA TRP A 56 -12.00 -19.41 -1.79
C TRP A 56 -10.95 -18.37 -1.38
N ASN A 57 -9.74 -18.81 -1.01
CA ASN A 57 -8.64 -17.91 -0.64
C ASN A 57 -8.03 -17.22 -1.87
N SER A 58 -8.11 -17.83 -3.06
CA SER A 58 -7.58 -17.24 -4.30
C SER A 58 -8.41 -16.05 -4.80
N SER A 59 -9.73 -16.06 -4.62
CA SER A 59 -10.59 -14.92 -4.98
C SER A 59 -10.35 -13.70 -4.09
N ILE A 60 -10.26 -13.92 -2.76
CA ILE A 60 -9.98 -12.88 -1.76
C ILE A 60 -8.58 -12.29 -1.99
N THR A 61 -7.56 -13.13 -2.18
CA THR A 61 -6.19 -12.67 -2.45
C THR A 61 -6.06 -11.95 -3.80
N ARG A 62 -6.75 -12.42 -4.85
CA ARG A 62 -6.80 -11.74 -6.16
C ARG A 62 -7.45 -10.36 -6.05
N GLN A 63 -8.58 -10.25 -5.34
CA GLN A 63 -9.25 -8.96 -5.11
C GLN A 63 -8.37 -7.98 -4.33
N ARG A 64 -7.67 -8.45 -3.28
CA ARG A 64 -6.70 -7.63 -2.53
C ARG A 64 -5.57 -7.13 -3.44
N LYS A 65 -5.03 -7.99 -4.31
CA LYS A 65 -3.98 -7.60 -5.27
C LYS A 65 -4.48 -6.54 -6.25
N ILE A 66 -5.68 -6.72 -6.82
CA ILE A 66 -6.29 -5.76 -7.74
C ILE A 66 -6.51 -4.42 -7.05
N ARG A 67 -7.05 -4.43 -5.81
CA ARG A 67 -7.26 -3.21 -5.03
C ARG A 67 -5.94 -2.47 -4.79
N ARG A 68 -4.89 -3.17 -4.39
CA ARG A 68 -3.56 -2.58 -4.17
C ARG A 68 -2.98 -1.98 -5.45
N GLN A 69 -3.08 -2.70 -6.58
CA GLN A 69 -2.64 -2.18 -7.87
C GLN A 69 -3.41 -0.92 -8.26
N HIS A 70 -4.73 -0.91 -8.05
CA HIS A 70 -5.56 0.25 -8.32
C HIS A 70 -5.20 1.44 -7.42
N GLU A 71 -4.94 1.21 -6.14
CA GLU A 71 -4.47 2.25 -5.21
C GLU A 71 -3.11 2.82 -5.64
N LEU A 72 -2.15 1.97 -6.04
CA LEU A 72 -0.86 2.40 -6.59
C LEU A 72 -1.03 3.25 -7.85
N LEU A 73 -1.89 2.82 -8.79
CA LEU A 73 -2.18 3.60 -10.00
C LEU A 73 -2.81 4.96 -9.67
N GLN A 74 -3.68 5.02 -8.66
CA GLN A 74 -4.24 6.29 -8.19
C GLN A 74 -3.19 7.19 -7.54
N GLN A 75 -2.24 6.63 -6.79
CA GLN A 75 -1.13 7.41 -6.21
C GLN A 75 -0.25 8.00 -7.29
N VAL A 76 0.17 7.19 -8.28
CA VAL A 76 0.96 7.66 -9.43
C VAL A 76 0.21 8.77 -10.19
N LEU A 77 -1.09 8.61 -10.40
CA LEU A 77 -1.90 9.64 -11.04
C LEU A 77 -2.02 10.90 -10.18
N ALA A 78 -2.10 10.77 -8.86
CA ALA A 78 -2.12 11.90 -7.94
C ALA A 78 -0.82 12.71 -7.99
N GLU A 79 0.33 12.04 -8.07
CA GLU A 79 1.63 12.70 -8.25
C GLU A 79 1.68 13.50 -9.56
N GLN A 80 1.23 12.89 -10.67
CA GLN A 80 1.14 13.56 -11.97
C GLN A 80 0.18 14.75 -11.94
N ILE A 81 -0.95 14.65 -11.22
CA ILE A 81 -1.88 15.77 -11.02
C ILE A 81 -1.20 16.87 -10.22
N ARG A 82 -0.49 16.55 -9.13
CA ARG A 82 0.18 17.51 -8.26
C ARG A 82 1.25 18.32 -9.00
N GLU A 83 2.07 17.67 -9.81
CA GLU A 83 3.09 18.34 -10.63
C GLU A 83 2.50 19.38 -11.60
N VAL A 84 1.27 19.13 -12.05
CA VAL A 84 0.63 19.89 -13.12
C VAL A 84 -0.34 20.94 -12.57
N ALA A 85 -0.85 20.72 -11.35
CA ALA A 85 -1.85 21.52 -10.66
C ALA A 85 -1.32 22.90 -10.28
N ILE A 86 -0.04 23.01 -9.91
CA ILE A 86 0.57 24.29 -9.54
C ILE A 86 1.68 24.60 -10.54
N THR A 87 1.69 25.81 -11.08
CA THR A 87 2.80 26.29 -11.91
C THR A 87 3.40 27.52 -11.25
N GLU A 88 4.70 27.47 -10.98
CA GLU A 88 5.43 28.61 -10.44
C GLU A 88 5.62 29.66 -11.54
N THR A 89 5.11 30.86 -11.30
CA THR A 89 5.29 32.01 -12.18
C THR A 89 6.09 33.10 -11.46
N LYS A 90 6.60 34.09 -12.20
CA LYS A 90 7.33 35.24 -11.63
C LYS A 90 6.52 36.05 -10.60
N ILE A 91 5.20 35.90 -10.59
CA ILE A 91 4.26 36.63 -9.73
C ILE A 91 3.83 35.77 -8.53
N GLY A 92 4.07 34.45 -8.57
CA GLY A 92 3.69 33.50 -7.51
C GLY A 92 3.20 32.16 -8.07
N PRO A 93 2.83 31.21 -7.18
CA PRO A 93 2.25 29.93 -7.57
C PRO A 93 0.85 30.14 -8.15
N PHE A 94 0.64 29.66 -9.38
CA PHE A 94 -0.67 29.68 -10.02
C PHE A 94 -1.31 28.29 -9.94
N VAL A 95 -2.49 28.22 -9.32
CA VAL A 95 -3.26 26.97 -9.18
C VAL A 95 -4.20 26.81 -10.37
N HIS A 96 -4.11 25.64 -11.01
CA HIS A 96 -4.90 25.27 -12.19
C HIS A 96 -6.25 24.67 -11.82
N THR A 97 -7.20 24.77 -12.75
CA THR A 97 -8.49 24.08 -12.63
C THR A 97 -8.39 22.63 -13.10
N ALA A 98 -9.35 21.79 -12.73
CA ALA A 98 -9.38 20.38 -13.14
C ALA A 98 -9.37 20.21 -14.67
N SER A 99 -10.05 21.11 -15.40
CA SER A 99 -10.09 21.11 -16.87
C SER A 99 -8.73 21.46 -17.50
N GLU A 100 -7.98 22.38 -16.90
CA GLU A 100 -6.63 22.75 -17.33
C GLU A 100 -5.62 21.62 -17.04
N VAL A 101 -5.70 21.03 -15.85
CA VAL A 101 -4.90 19.85 -15.48
C VAL A 101 -5.16 18.69 -16.44
N ARG A 102 -6.44 18.41 -16.76
CA ARG A 102 -6.81 17.40 -17.76
C ARG A 102 -6.13 17.65 -19.10
N ARG A 103 -6.13 18.90 -19.58
CA ARG A 103 -5.53 19.27 -20.87
C ARG A 103 -4.02 19.02 -20.86
N LYS A 104 -3.33 19.40 -19.79
CA LYS A 104 -1.90 19.18 -19.62
C LYS A 104 -1.56 17.68 -19.49
N LEU A 105 -2.34 16.90 -18.74
CA LEU A 105 -2.17 15.44 -18.65
C LEU A 105 -2.42 14.74 -19.99
N LYS A 106 -3.44 15.17 -20.75
CA LYS A 106 -3.71 14.67 -22.09
C LYS A 106 -2.54 14.93 -23.05
N ALA A 107 -1.89 16.08 -22.94
CA ALA A 107 -0.69 16.40 -23.72
C ALA A 107 0.49 15.48 -23.37
N ARG A 108 0.58 14.99 -22.13
CA ARG A 108 1.53 13.95 -21.69
C ARG A 108 1.11 12.52 -22.07
N GLY A 109 0.03 12.35 -22.83
CA GLY A 109 -0.50 11.04 -23.23
C GLY A 109 -1.37 10.34 -22.19
N ILE A 110 -1.64 10.97 -21.04
CA ILE A 110 -2.45 10.39 -19.96
C ILE A 110 -3.93 10.71 -20.23
N LYS A 111 -4.72 9.68 -20.50
CA LYS A 111 -6.17 9.81 -20.76
C LYS A 111 -6.95 9.71 -19.44
N VAL A 112 -7.42 10.84 -18.93
CA VAL A 112 -8.23 10.94 -17.70
C VAL A 112 -9.40 11.90 -17.86
N ASN A 113 -10.48 11.63 -17.13
CA ASN A 113 -11.67 12.49 -17.08
C ASN A 113 -11.53 13.58 -16.00
N THR A 114 -12.18 14.73 -16.18
CA THR A 114 -12.16 15.83 -15.21
C THR A 114 -12.70 15.41 -13.85
N LEU A 115 -13.80 14.65 -13.81
CA LEU A 115 -14.36 14.11 -12.56
C LEU A 115 -13.37 13.20 -11.81
N GLN A 116 -12.59 12.40 -12.54
CA GLN A 116 -11.58 11.53 -11.92
C GLN A 116 -10.45 12.36 -11.31
N ILE A 117 -10.06 13.46 -11.97
CA ILE A 117 -9.05 14.39 -11.44
C ILE A 117 -9.56 15.05 -10.16
N GLU A 118 -10.80 15.53 -10.12
CA GLU A 118 -11.42 16.11 -8.93
C GLU A 118 -11.47 15.11 -7.76
N GLN A 119 -11.92 13.89 -8.02
CA GLN A 119 -11.99 12.83 -7.00
C GLN A 119 -10.61 12.48 -6.43
N ILE A 120 -9.60 12.36 -7.30
CA ILE A 120 -8.22 12.06 -6.88
C ILE A 120 -7.63 13.27 -6.14
N ALA A 121 -7.84 14.48 -6.63
CA ALA A 121 -7.37 15.69 -5.96
C ALA A 121 -7.97 15.83 -4.55
N ALA A 122 -9.28 15.62 -4.41
CA ALA A 122 -9.94 15.60 -3.09
C ALA A 122 -9.38 14.50 -2.18
N LYS A 123 -9.15 13.29 -2.71
CA LYS A 123 -8.60 12.16 -1.94
C LYS A 123 -7.17 12.41 -1.45
N TYR A 124 -6.33 13.06 -2.25
CA TYR A 124 -4.91 13.28 -1.96
C TYR A 124 -4.58 14.73 -1.54
N LEU A 125 -5.60 15.51 -1.19
CA LEU A 125 -5.49 16.90 -0.73
C LEU A 125 -4.67 17.77 -1.68
N ILE A 126 -4.92 17.64 -2.99
CA ILE A 126 -4.31 18.48 -4.02
C ILE A 126 -5.21 19.67 -4.26
N GLU A 127 -4.68 20.88 -4.08
CA GLU A 127 -5.40 22.11 -4.37
C GLU A 127 -5.63 22.25 -5.87
N LEU A 128 -6.89 22.46 -6.23
CA LEU A 128 -7.32 22.82 -7.57
C LEU A 128 -8.15 24.08 -7.46
N ARG A 129 -8.01 24.97 -8.44
CA ARG A 129 -8.86 26.15 -8.54
C ARG A 129 -10.25 25.72 -9.00
N ASP A 130 -11.28 26.29 -8.37
CA ASP A 130 -12.66 26.06 -8.77
C ASP A 130 -12.89 26.54 -10.21
N ASP A 131 -13.52 25.68 -11.02
CA ASP A 131 -13.85 25.99 -12.42
C ASP A 131 -15.06 26.95 -12.52
N GLY A 132 -15.52 27.54 -11.41
CA GLY A 132 -16.66 28.48 -11.36
C GLY A 132 -18.00 27.85 -11.73
N ARG A 133 -18.08 26.53 -11.88
CA ARG A 133 -19.33 25.80 -12.08
C ARG A 133 -20.08 25.75 -10.76
N GLY A 134 -20.79 26.82 -10.46
CA GLY A 134 -21.90 26.78 -9.51
C GLY A 134 -22.79 25.60 -9.92
N ARG A 135 -22.98 24.64 -9.01
CA ARG A 135 -24.10 23.70 -9.13
C ARG A 135 -25.36 24.56 -9.01
N VAL A 136 -26.00 24.82 -10.14
CA VAL A 136 -27.41 25.25 -10.18
C VAL A 136 -28.26 24.01 -9.97
#